data_AF-A0A8N1S873-F1
#
_entry.id   AF-A0A8N1S873-F1
#
_cell.length_a   1.000
_cell.length_b   1.000
_cell.length_c   1.000
_cell.angle_alpha   90.00
_cell.angle_beta   90.00
_cell.angle_gamma   90.00
#
_symmetry.space_group_name_H-M   'P 1'
#
loop_
_entity.id
_entity.type
_entity.pdbx_description
1 polymer ?
#
loop_
_entity_poly.entity_id
_entity_poly.type
_entity_poly.pdbx_seq_one_letter_code
_entity_poly.pdbx_strand_id
1 'polypeptide(L)'
;MLQIDKNLKSFVSSRPMEQAFHYLSCLLTEKIWTYDEILRASTYVTINEIQKFKRIFIRKMHVECLIYGDMSKEEALSIIRKLEIDIIAANNNEIPTISMEEEMIPQREIKLEESK
;
A
#
# COMPACT_ATOMS: atom_id res chain seq x y z
N MET A 1 13.68 9.38 9.57
CA MET A 1 14.33 8.06 9.55
C MET A 1 14.50 7.51 10.97
N LEU A 2 15.17 8.23 11.87
CA LEU A 2 15.46 7.77 13.25
C LEU A 2 14.25 7.31 14.09
N GLN A 3 13.05 7.88 13.91
CA GLN A 3 11.88 7.46 14.71
C GLN A 3 11.29 6.13 14.22
N ILE A 4 11.30 5.89 12.91
CA ILE A 4 10.75 4.66 12.31
C ILE A 4 11.63 3.48 12.72
N ASP A 5 12.96 3.62 12.63
CA ASP A 5 13.89 2.56 13.01
C ASP A 5 13.82 2.22 14.51
N LYS A 6 13.59 3.22 15.37
CA LYS A 6 13.39 3.01 16.81
C LYS A 6 12.11 2.21 17.08
N ASN A 7 11.01 2.57 16.42
CA ASN A 7 9.74 1.88 16.58
C ASN A 7 9.84 0.42 16.09
N LEU A 8 10.47 0.19 14.93
CA LEU A 8 10.67 -1.16 14.39
C LEU A 8 11.53 -2.03 15.31
N LYS A 9 12.64 -1.49 15.85
CA LYS A 9 13.50 -2.21 16.79
C LYS A 9 12.82 -2.49 18.13
N SER A 10 11.92 -1.61 18.56
CA SER A 10 11.17 -1.78 19.81
C SER A 10 10.17 -2.95 19.76
N PHE A 11 9.87 -3.49 18.56
CA PHE A 11 9.00 -4.65 18.41
C PHE A 11 9.50 -5.89 19.15
N VAL A 12 10.82 -6.10 19.25
CA VAL A 12 11.39 -7.22 20.02
C VAL A 12 11.02 -7.13 21.51
N SER A 13 10.78 -5.91 22.00
CA SER A 13 10.36 -5.63 23.37
C SER A 13 8.84 -5.51 23.54
N SER A 14 8.06 -5.75 22.48
CA SER A 14 6.59 -5.78 22.53
C SER A 14 6.06 -7.00 23.30
N ARG A 15 4.76 -7.02 23.60
CA ARG A 15 4.17 -8.11 24.38
C ARG A 15 4.12 -9.41 23.54
N PRO A 16 4.31 -10.60 24.14
CA PRO A 16 4.27 -11.87 23.39
C PRO A 16 3.00 -12.08 22.56
N MET A 17 1.84 -11.63 23.06
CA MET A 17 0.59 -11.67 22.33
C MET A 17 0.62 -10.83 21.04
N GLU A 18 1.21 -9.64 21.08
CA GLU A 18 1.35 -8.75 19.91
C GLU A 18 2.30 -9.38 18.87
N GLN A 19 3.36 -10.03 19.34
CA GLN A 19 4.28 -10.76 18.47
C GLN A 19 3.60 -11.95 17.79
N ALA A 20 2.82 -12.73 18.54
CA ALA A 20 2.07 -13.87 18.00
C ALA A 20 1.07 -13.43 16.92
N PHE A 21 0.32 -12.35 17.15
CA PHE A 21 -0.59 -11.81 16.14
C PHE A 21 0.16 -11.31 14.90
N HIS A 22 1.30 -10.62 15.05
CA HIS A 22 2.10 -10.17 13.91
C HIS A 22 2.54 -11.34 13.03
N TYR A 23 3.14 -12.39 13.62
CA TYR A 23 3.60 -13.54 12.86
C TYR A 23 2.44 -14.34 12.25
N LEU A 24 1.31 -14.46 12.95
CA LEU A 24 0.11 -15.07 12.40
C LEU A 24 -0.40 -14.29 11.19
N SER A 25 -0.46 -12.96 11.26
CA SER A 25 -0.79 -12.11 10.11
C SER A 25 0.21 -12.26 8.97
N CYS A 26 1.50 -12.44 9.28
CA CYS A 26 2.54 -12.70 8.28
C CYS A 26 2.29 -14.02 7.54
N LEU A 27 1.87 -15.06 8.27
CA LEU A 27 1.58 -16.37 7.71
C LEU A 27 0.28 -16.38 6.88
N LEU A 28 -0.75 -15.65 7.31
CA LEU A 28 -2.07 -15.67 6.65
C LEU A 28 -2.17 -14.71 5.47
N THR A 29 -1.46 -13.59 5.49
CA THR A 29 -1.50 -12.59 4.42
C THR A 29 -0.56 -12.96 3.30
N GLU A 30 -1.03 -12.91 2.05
CA GLU A 30 -0.25 -13.33 0.88
C GLU A 30 1.09 -12.60 0.74
N LYS A 31 1.02 -11.26 0.74
CA LYS A 31 2.16 -10.35 0.61
C LYS A 31 2.19 -9.42 1.82
N ILE A 32 3.14 -9.62 2.69
CA ILE A 32 3.35 -8.83 3.89
C ILE A 32 4.82 -8.86 4.27
N TRP A 33 5.33 -7.72 4.70
CA TRP A 33 6.71 -7.57 5.13
C TRP A 33 6.80 -7.69 6.65
N THR A 34 7.75 -8.49 7.12
CA THR A 34 8.10 -8.56 8.53
C THR A 34 8.82 -7.28 8.98
N TYR A 35 8.78 -6.98 10.28
CA TYR A 35 9.48 -5.80 10.81
C TYR A 35 10.99 -5.84 10.54
N ASP A 36 11.61 -7.03 10.55
CA ASP A 36 13.03 -7.19 10.24
C ASP A 36 13.36 -6.91 8.77
N GLU A 37 12.45 -7.28 7.84
CA GLU A 37 12.61 -6.94 6.44
C GLU A 37 12.45 -5.44 6.19
N ILE A 38 11.45 -4.81 6.81
CA ILE A 38 11.26 -3.35 6.72
C ILE A 38 12.49 -2.63 7.28
N LEU A 39 13.04 -3.10 8.41
CA LEU A 39 14.22 -2.50 9.04
C LEU A 39 15.48 -2.68 8.17
N ARG A 40 15.65 -3.82 7.51
CA ARG A 40 16.75 -4.01 6.54
C ARG A 40 16.55 -3.12 5.32
N ALA A 41 15.33 -3.04 4.79
CA ALA A 41 14.99 -2.21 3.63
C ALA A 41 15.18 -0.71 3.92
N SER A 42 14.91 -0.24 5.14
CA SER A 42 15.02 1.18 5.51
C SER A 42 16.43 1.74 5.31
N THR A 43 17.47 0.90 5.42
CA THR A 43 18.87 1.28 5.19
C THR A 43 19.16 1.70 3.75
N TYR A 44 18.35 1.25 2.78
CA TYR A 44 18.49 1.59 1.37
C TYR A 44 17.65 2.81 0.95
N VAL A 45 16.80 3.33 1.84
CA VAL A 45 15.90 4.45 1.53
C VAL A 45 16.63 5.78 1.67
N THR A 46 16.84 6.48 0.55
CA THR A 46 17.41 7.84 0.55
C THR A 46 16.37 8.89 0.16
N ILE A 47 16.65 10.17 0.44
CA ILE A 47 15.75 11.28 0.07
C ILE A 47 15.49 11.29 -1.45
N ASN A 48 16.50 11.03 -2.26
CA ASN A 48 16.37 11.02 -3.72
C ASN A 48 15.45 9.88 -4.19
N GLU A 49 15.58 8.68 -3.60
CA GLU A 49 14.72 7.55 -3.93
C GLU A 49 13.27 7.80 -3.51
N ILE A 50 13.03 8.45 -2.37
CA ILE A 50 11.67 8.87 -1.96
C ILE A 50 11.09 9.87 -2.98
N GLN A 51 11.88 10.84 -3.44
CA GLN A 51 11.41 11.82 -4.43
C GLN A 51 11.07 11.17 -5.77
N LYS A 52 11.84 10.17 -6.21
CA LYS A 52 11.53 9.38 -7.41
C LYS A 52 10.28 8.52 -7.19
N PHE A 53 10.20 7.84 -6.05
CA PHE A 53 9.08 6.99 -5.68
C PHE A 53 7.77 7.79 -5.66
N LYS A 54 7.76 9.01 -5.10
CA LYS A 54 6.57 9.88 -5.11
C LYS A 54 5.97 10.04 -6.50
N ARG A 55 6.81 10.27 -7.52
CA ARG A 55 6.34 10.43 -8.91
C ARG A 55 5.77 9.12 -9.45
N ILE A 56 6.45 8.00 -9.19
CA ILE A 56 6.02 6.68 -9.67
C ILE A 56 4.70 6.27 -9.00
N PHE A 57 4.57 6.52 -7.70
CA PHE A 57 3.41 6.17 -6.88
C PHE A 57 2.14 6.86 -7.37
N ILE A 58 2.21 8.17 -7.63
CA ILE A 58 1.06 8.95 -8.08
C ILE A 58 0.72 8.64 -9.56
N ARG A 59 1.68 8.13 -10.34
CA ARG A 59 1.51 7.89 -11.78
C ARG A 59 0.51 6.81 -12.12
N LYS A 60 0.39 5.79 -11.26
CA LYS A 60 -0.51 4.66 -11.45
C LYS A 60 -1.22 4.34 -10.14
N MET A 61 -2.23 5.13 -9.81
CA MET A 61 -3.04 4.94 -8.60
C MET A 61 -4.53 4.83 -8.97
N HIS A 62 -5.20 3.83 -8.42
CA HIS A 62 -6.66 3.72 -8.40
C HIS A 62 -7.16 4.22 -7.05
N VAL A 63 -8.20 5.05 -7.05
CA VAL A 63 -8.74 5.66 -5.82
C VAL A 63 -10.17 5.23 -5.63
N GLU A 64 -10.44 4.64 -4.48
CA GLU A 64 -11.79 4.32 -4.03
C GLU A 64 -12.14 5.19 -2.82
N CYS A 65 -13.34 5.77 -2.84
CA CYS A 65 -13.79 6.71 -1.81
C CYS A 65 -15.17 6.32 -1.30
N LEU A 66 -15.30 6.23 0.03
CA LEU A 66 -16.58 6.14 0.72
C LEU A 66 -16.89 7.51 1.33
N ILE A 67 -17.93 8.18 0.82
CA ILE A 67 -18.41 9.46 1.35
C ILE A 67 -19.71 9.20 2.08
N TYR A 68 -19.76 9.58 3.36
CA TYR A 68 -20.90 9.38 4.24
C TYR A 68 -21.08 10.60 5.15
N GLY A 69 -22.30 11.12 5.25
CA GLY A 69 -22.63 12.28 6.08
C GLY A 69 -23.76 13.13 5.50
N ASP A 70 -23.96 14.31 6.08
CA ASP A 70 -24.89 15.34 5.57
C ASP A 70 -24.28 16.01 4.34
N MET A 71 -24.47 15.36 3.18
CA MET A 71 -23.91 15.80 1.91
C MET A 71 -24.79 15.28 0.77
N SER A 72 -25.05 16.15 -0.20
CA SER A 72 -25.72 15.76 -1.42
C SER A 72 -24.82 14.91 -2.32
N LYS A 73 -25.43 14.17 -3.26
CA LYS A 73 -24.68 13.37 -4.24
C LYS A 73 -23.78 14.25 -5.10
N GLU A 74 -24.25 15.44 -5.44
CA GLU A 74 -23.56 16.41 -6.30
C GLU A 74 -22.31 16.95 -5.61
N GLU A 75 -22.40 17.25 -4.32
CA GLU A 75 -21.26 17.66 -3.50
C GLU A 75 -20.23 16.54 -3.38
N ALA A 76 -20.67 15.31 -3.11
CA ALA A 76 -19.80 14.15 -3.06
C ALA A 76 -19.06 13.93 -4.38
N LEU A 77 -19.76 14.02 -5.51
CA LEU A 77 -19.16 13.93 -6.85
C LEU A 77 -18.20 15.08 -7.13
N SER A 78 -18.48 16.29 -6.62
CA SER A 78 -17.58 17.43 -6.77
C SER A 78 -16.26 17.23 -6.03
N ILE A 79 -16.27 16.56 -4.88
CA ILE A 79 -15.07 16.23 -4.10
C ILE A 79 -14.22 15.23 -4.88
N ILE A 80 -14.84 14.17 -5.41
CA ILE A 80 -14.14 13.14 -6.20
C ILE A 80 -13.49 13.79 -7.43
N ARG A 81 -14.22 14.64 -8.16
CA ARG A 81 -13.68 15.34 -9.34
C ARG A 81 -12.51 16.27 -9.00
N LYS A 82 -12.57 16.99 -7.88
CA LYS A 82 -11.43 17.82 -7.43
C LYS A 82 -10.21 16.97 -7.14
N LEU A 83 -10.41 15.85 -6.44
CA LEU A 83 -9.35 14.90 -6.11
C LEU A 83 -8.72 14.29 -7.37
N GLU A 84 -9.52 13.94 -8.38
CA GLU A 84 -9.04 13.48 -9.69
C GLU A 84 -8.17 14.54 -10.36
N ILE A 85 -8.61 15.80 -10.41
CA ILE A 85 -7.85 16.91 -10.99
C ILE A 85 -6.51 17.09 -10.27
N ASP A 86 -6.50 17.07 -8.94
CA ASP A 86 -5.29 17.26 -8.14
C ASP A 86 -4.28 16.12 -8.38
N ILE A 87 -4.75 14.88 -8.52
CA ILE A 87 -3.90 13.72 -8.82
C ILE A 87 -3.33 13.82 -10.24
N ILE A 88 -4.15 14.18 -11.23
CA ILE A 88 -3.70 14.36 -12.62
C ILE A 88 -2.67 15.48 -12.71
N ALA A 89 -2.90 16.61 -12.02
CA ALA A 89 -1.96 17.72 -11.95
C ALA A 89 -0.63 17.30 -11.30
N ALA A 90 -0.70 16.50 -10.22
CA ALA A 90 0.49 15.94 -9.58
C ALA A 90 1.24 14.92 -10.46
N ASN A 91 0.57 14.34 -11.47
CA ASN A 91 1.13 13.39 -12.42
C ASN A 91 1.57 14.01 -13.76
N ASN A 92 1.86 15.31 -13.80
CA ASN A 92 2.21 16.04 -15.04
C ASN A 92 1.17 15.88 -16.17
N ASN A 93 -0.12 15.73 -15.81
CA ASN A 93 -1.24 15.51 -16.73
C ASN A 93 -1.23 14.15 -17.47
N GLU A 94 -0.46 13.17 -17.01
CA GLU A 94 -0.58 11.80 -17.51
C GLU A 94 -1.79 11.09 -16.87
N ILE A 95 -2.57 10.36 -17.68
CA ILE A 95 -3.69 9.56 -17.19
C ILE A 95 -3.15 8.20 -16.71
N PRO A 96 -3.40 7.79 -15.46
CA PRO A 96 -3.03 6.47 -14.96
C PRO A 96 -3.65 5.37 -15.81
N THR A 97 -2.83 4.61 -16.55
CA THR A 97 -3.29 3.37 -17.20
C THR A 97 -2.90 2.20 -16.30
N ILE A 98 -3.87 1.72 -15.53
CA ILE A 98 -3.74 0.50 -14.71
C ILE A 98 -4.50 -0.62 -15.42
N SER A 99 -3.82 -1.72 -15.67
CA SER A 99 -4.46 -2.99 -15.98
C SER A 99 -4.69 -3.68 -14.63
N MET A 100 -5.92 -3.69 -14.12
CA MET A 100 -6.27 -4.35 -12.83
C MET A 100 -5.91 -5.87 -12.82
N GLU A 101 -5.66 -6.45 -13.98
CA GLU A 101 -5.46 -7.88 -14.19
C GLU A 101 -4.12 -8.43 -13.65
N GLU A 102 -3.05 -7.63 -13.64
CA GLU A 102 -1.70 -8.12 -13.26
C GLU A 102 -1.48 -8.17 -11.73
N GLU A 103 -2.19 -7.33 -10.98
CA GLU A 103 -2.06 -7.21 -9.51
C GLU A 103 -2.92 -8.23 -8.75
N MET A 104 -3.91 -8.86 -9.40
CA MET A 104 -4.92 -9.73 -8.76
C MET A 104 -4.63 -11.23 -8.88
N ILE A 105 -3.45 -11.67 -9.32
CA ILE A 105 -3.12 -13.10 -9.40
C ILE A 105 -2.76 -13.61 -7.99
N PRO A 106 -3.55 -14.51 -7.38
CA PRO A 106 -3.23 -15.07 -6.07
C PRO A 106 -1.98 -15.93 -6.16
N GLN A 107 -0.90 -15.55 -5.49
CA GLN A 107 0.39 -16.26 -5.57
C GLN A 107 0.41 -17.56 -4.76
N ARG A 108 -0.57 -17.78 -3.88
CA ARG A 108 -0.66 -18.97 -3.01
C ARG A 108 -1.62 -20.04 -3.52
N GLU A 109 -2.28 -19.81 -4.64
CA GLU A 109 -3.13 -20.83 -5.25
C GLU A 109 -2.29 -21.76 -6.12
N ILE A 110 -2.12 -23.00 -5.67
CA ILE A 110 -1.53 -24.08 -6.46
C ILE A 110 -2.68 -24.82 -7.12
N LYS A 111 -2.75 -24.78 -8.45
CA LYS A 111 -3.72 -25.59 -9.19
C LYS A 111 -3.27 -27.05 -9.10
N LEU A 112 -4.06 -27.87 -8.41
CA LEU A 112 -3.83 -29.30 -8.33
C LEU A 112 -4.12 -29.92 -9.71
N GLU A 113 -3.25 -30.80 -10.19
CA GLU A 113 -3.53 -31.54 -11.42
C GLU A 113 -4.70 -32.50 -11.21
N GLU A 114 -5.60 -32.58 -12.19
CA GLU A 114 -6.72 -33.53 -12.16
C GLU A 114 -6.15 -34.95 -12.13
N SER A 115 -6.50 -35.71 -11.09
CA SER A 115 -6.18 -37.13 -10.99
C SER A 115 -6.85 -37.86 -12.16
N LYS A 116 -6.03 -38.48 -13.01
CA LYS A 116 -6.46 -39.37 -14.10
C LYS A 116 -7.24 -40.58 -13.60
#